data_AF-A0AAV3Z5Q0-F1
#
_entry.id   AF-A0AAV3Z5Q0-F1
#
_cell.length_a   1.000
_cell.length_b   1.000
_cell.length_c   1.000
_cell.angle_alpha   90.00
_cell.angle_beta   90.00
_cell.angle_gamma   90.00
#
_symmetry.space_group_name_H-M   'P 1'
#
loop_
_entity.id
_entity.type
_entity.pdbx_description
1 polymer ?
#
loop_
_entity_poly.entity_id
_entity_poly.type
_entity_poly.pdbx_seq_one_letter_code
_entity_poly.pdbx_strand_id
1 'polypeptide(L)'
;MPFSPADVTFKGQLKTAPDDGKLKTLYEFFKELITDEMIRNIQENTNHYAMKKNGKELKTLQKEIETFIALYLRMGLMQASYIHA
;
A
#
# COMPACT_ATOMS: atom_id res chain seq x y z
N MET A 1 0.92 -22.44 33.47
CA MET A 1 1.53 -23.38 32.50
C MET A 1 1.83 -22.61 31.22
N PRO A 2 3.01 -22.73 30.62
CA PRO A 2 3.28 -22.13 29.32
C PRO A 2 2.42 -22.82 28.25
N PHE A 3 1.90 -22.04 27.30
CA PHE A 3 1.17 -22.56 26.16
C PHE A 3 2.12 -23.38 25.26
N SER A 4 1.72 -24.60 24.91
CA SER A 4 2.38 -25.40 23.88
C SER A 4 1.41 -25.55 22.71
N PRO A 5 1.71 -25.03 21.51
CA PRO A 5 0.86 -25.24 20.35
C PRO A 5 0.82 -26.74 20.02
N ALA A 6 -0.33 -27.20 19.52
CA ALA A 6 -0.48 -28.56 19.02
C ALA A 6 0.39 -28.73 17.77
N ASP A 7 1.07 -29.87 17.66
CA ASP A 7 1.86 -30.24 16.48
C ASP A 7 0.91 -30.64 15.33
N VAL A 8 0.32 -29.63 14.70
CA VAL A 8 -0.62 -29.79 13.60
C VAL A 8 0.02 -29.34 12.29
N THR A 9 0.36 -30.31 11.45
CA THR A 9 0.77 -30.04 10.07
C THR A 9 -0.46 -29.65 9.25
N PHE A 10 -0.41 -28.52 8.56
CA PHE A 10 -1.46 -28.13 7.62
C PHE A 10 -1.58 -29.21 6.52
N LYS A 11 -2.70 -29.95 6.52
CA LYS A 11 -2.99 -30.99 5.52
C LYS A 11 -3.68 -30.44 4.27
N GLY A 12 -3.95 -29.14 4.21
CA GLY A 12 -4.55 -28.52 3.04
C GLY A 12 -3.56 -28.46 1.88
N GLN A 13 -4.07 -28.51 0.65
CA GLN A 13 -3.24 -28.19 -0.51
C GLN A 13 -2.87 -26.71 -0.43
N LEU A 14 -1.57 -26.43 -0.38
CA LEU A 14 -1.05 -25.11 -0.70
C LEU A 14 -1.43 -24.83 -2.16
N LYS A 15 -2.48 -24.04 -2.37
CA LYS A 15 -2.78 -23.51 -3.69
C LYS A 15 -1.66 -22.55 -4.04
N THR A 16 -0.72 -23.02 -4.84
CA THR A 16 0.21 -22.13 -5.52
C THR A 16 -0.58 -21.24 -6.47
N ALA A 17 -0.13 -19.99 -6.62
CA ALA A 17 -0.71 -19.13 -7.64
C ALA A 17 -0.64 -19.84 -9.01
N PRO A 18 -1.63 -19.64 -9.90
CA PRO A 18 -1.60 -20.23 -11.23
C PRO A 18 -0.28 -19.90 -11.93
N ASP A 19 0.38 -20.91 -12.50
CA ASP A 19 1.64 -20.78 -13.26
C ASP A 19 1.35 -20.43 -14.74
N ASP A 20 0.29 -19.65 -14.97
CA ASP A 20 -0.20 -19.26 -16.29
C ASP A 20 0.58 -18.07 -16.88
N GLY A 21 1.70 -17.69 -16.25
CA GLY A 21 2.51 -16.53 -16.62
C GLY A 21 1.81 -15.19 -16.41
N LYS A 22 0.61 -15.16 -15.81
CA LYS A 22 -0.18 -13.94 -15.53
C LYS A 22 -0.04 -13.46 -14.09
N LEU A 23 1.02 -13.89 -13.42
CA LEU A 23 1.37 -13.40 -12.09
C LEU A 23 1.71 -11.91 -12.18
N LYS A 24 0.72 -11.08 -11.82
CA LYS A 24 0.89 -9.64 -11.71
C LYS A 24 1.96 -9.34 -10.67
N THR A 25 2.83 -8.39 -11.01
CA THR A 25 3.73 -7.75 -10.06
C THR A 25 2.90 -7.03 -8.99
N LEU A 26 3.50 -6.84 -7.81
CA LEU A 26 2.86 -6.06 -6.75
C LEU A 26 2.48 -4.64 -7.23
N TYR A 27 3.27 -4.09 -8.15
CA TYR A 27 2.98 -2.79 -8.78
C TYR A 27 1.74 -2.86 -9.66
N GLU A 28 1.57 -3.90 -10.48
CA GLU A 28 0.36 -4.06 -11.31
C GLU A 28 -0.89 -4.22 -10.44
N PHE A 29 -0.83 -5.01 -9.36
CA PHE A 29 -1.93 -5.07 -8.39
C PHE A 29 -2.22 -3.72 -7.74
N PHE A 30 -1.17 -2.95 -7.41
CA PHE A 30 -1.31 -1.60 -6.89
C PHE A 30 -2.04 -0.69 -7.88
N LYS A 31 -1.70 -0.73 -9.17
CA LYS A 31 -2.32 0.12 -10.21
C LYS A 31 -3.75 -0.27 -10.57
N GLU A 32 -4.14 -1.53 -10.35
CA GLU A 32 -5.54 -1.95 -10.47
C GLU A 32 -6.41 -1.41 -9.33
N LEU A 33 -5.84 -1.34 -8.11
CA LEU A 33 -6.54 -0.78 -6.96
C LEU A 33 -6.53 0.75 -6.96
N ILE A 34 -5.40 1.34 -7.37
CA ILE A 34 -5.12 2.77 -7.31
C ILE A 34 -4.68 3.22 -8.71
N THR A 35 -5.65 3.68 -9.49
CA THR A 35 -5.43 4.04 -10.88
C THR A 35 -4.59 5.31 -11.03
N ASP A 36 -4.00 5.50 -12.21
CA ASP A 36 -3.30 6.75 -12.56
C ASP A 36 -4.18 7.98 -12.39
N GLU A 37 -5.47 7.86 -12.72
CA GLU A 37 -6.43 8.94 -12.55
C GLU A 37 -6.63 9.31 -11.07
N MET A 38 -6.73 8.32 -10.19
CA MET A 38 -6.82 8.57 -8.75
C MET A 38 -5.57 9.29 -8.24
N ILE A 39 -4.37 8.87 -8.68
CA ILE A 39 -3.10 9.50 -8.30
C ILE A 39 -3.05 10.95 -8.79
N ARG A 40 -3.43 11.20 -10.05
CA ARG A 40 -3.51 12.56 -10.60
C ARG A 40 -4.48 13.43 -9.82
N ASN A 41 -5.68 12.93 -9.51
CA ASN A 41 -6.68 13.67 -8.77
C ASN A 41 -6.21 14.00 -7.34
N ILE A 42 -5.47 13.09 -6.68
CA ILE A 42 -4.86 13.35 -5.37
C ILE A 42 -3.79 14.44 -5.47
N GLN A 43 -2.92 14.36 -6.48
CA GLN A 43 -1.86 15.34 -6.72
C GLN A 43 -2.44 16.74 -6.93
N GLU A 44 -3.39 16.89 -7.85
CA GLU A 44 -4.02 18.18 -8.19
C GLU A 44 -4.70 18.80 -6.96
N ASN A 45 -5.51 18.00 -6.25
CA ASN A 45 -6.22 18.49 -5.06
C ASN A 45 -5.26 18.86 -3.91
N THR A 46 -4.17 18.12 -3.73
CA THR A 46 -3.13 18.42 -2.73
C THR A 46 -2.47 19.75 -3.02
N ASN A 47 -2.08 19.98 -4.27
CA ASN A 47 -1.46 21.23 -4.70
C ASN A 47 -2.44 22.41 -4.62
N HIS A 48 -3.69 22.23 -5.04
CA HIS A 48 -4.74 23.24 -4.90
C HIS A 48 -4.99 23.62 -3.44
N TYR A 49 -5.07 22.64 -2.54
CA TYR A 49 -5.24 22.91 -1.12
C TYR A 49 -4.04 23.64 -0.53
N ALA A 50 -2.82 23.25 -0.89
CA ALA A 50 -1.60 23.93 -0.45
C ALA A 50 -1.56 25.39 -0.90
N MET A 51 -1.90 25.67 -2.16
CA MET A 51 -2.03 27.03 -2.68
C MET A 51 -3.06 27.83 -1.87
N LYS A 52 -4.24 27.26 -1.63
CA LYS A 52 -5.32 27.93 -0.89
C LYS A 52 -4.94 28.22 0.56
N LYS A 53 -4.26 27.30 1.24
CA LYS A 53 -3.95 27.40 2.67
C LYS A 53 -2.68 28.18 2.96
N ASN A 54 -1.63 27.95 2.17
CA ASN A 54 -0.28 28.44 2.45
C ASN A 54 0.19 29.49 1.42
N GLY A 55 -0.63 29.82 0.42
CA GLY A 55 -0.27 30.74 -0.67
C GLY A 55 0.81 30.20 -1.62
N LYS A 56 1.23 28.94 -1.45
CA LYS A 56 2.29 28.31 -2.23
C LYS A 56 1.97 26.84 -2.50
N GLU A 57 2.25 26.43 -3.73
CA GLU A 57 2.05 25.05 -4.18
C GLU A 57 3.16 24.19 -3.60
N LEU A 58 2.81 22.97 -3.19
CA LEU A 58 3.81 21.97 -2.79
C LEU A 58 4.58 21.42 -4.01
N LYS A 59 4.01 21.57 -5.21
CA LYS A 59 4.53 21.02 -6.48
C LYS A 59 4.72 19.52 -6.40
N THR A 60 3.81 18.84 -5.72
CA THR A 60 3.87 17.40 -5.51
C THR A 60 3.78 16.68 -6.85
N LEU A 61 4.63 15.66 -7.05
CA LEU A 61 4.67 14.81 -8.23
C LEU A 61 3.86 13.53 -8.00
N GLN A 62 3.31 12.94 -9.07
CA GLN A 62 2.58 11.66 -8.98
C GLN A 62 3.39 10.55 -8.31
N LYS A 63 4.69 10.48 -8.60
CA LYS A 63 5.62 9.51 -7.99
C LYS A 63 5.75 9.68 -6.47
N GLU A 64 5.66 10.91 -5.97
CA GLU A 64 5.68 11.18 -4.53
C GLU A 64 4.39 10.70 -3.86
N ILE A 65 3.24 10.86 -4.53
CA ILE A 65 1.96 10.31 -4.08
C ILE A 65 1.98 8.77 -4.07
N GLU A 66 2.48 8.13 -5.13
CA GLU A 66 2.64 6.67 -5.16
C GLU A 66 3.53 6.17 -4.02
N THR A 67 4.67 6.83 -3.80
CA THR A 67 5.61 6.49 -2.72
C THR A 67 4.97 6.65 -1.35
N PHE A 68 4.22 7.73 -1.15
CA PHE A 68 3.48 7.99 0.09
C PHE A 68 2.46 6.88 0.36
N ILE A 69 1.64 6.52 -0.63
CA ILE A 69 0.65 5.44 -0.46
C ILE A 69 1.34 4.09 -0.21
N ALA A 70 2.41 3.77 -0.94
CA ALA A 70 3.18 2.55 -0.72
C ALA A 70 3.74 2.47 0.71
N LEU A 71 4.18 3.61 1.28
CA LEU A 71 4.61 3.70 2.67
C LEU A 71 3.45 3.39 3.64
N TYR A 72 2.25 3.93 3.42
CA TYR A 72 1.07 3.61 4.24
C TYR A 72 0.69 2.13 4.18
N LEU A 73 0.70 1.53 2.99
CA LEU A 73 0.43 0.09 2.83
C LEU A 73 1.46 -0.74 3.60
N ARG A 74 2.75 -0.39 3.52
CA ARG A 74 3.81 -1.05 4.29
C ARG A 74 3.61 -0.90 5.80
N MET A 75 3.21 0.29 6.27
CA MET A 75 2.89 0.53 7.69
C MET A 75 1.63 -0.21 8.15
N GLY A 76 0.68 -0.50 7.25
CA GLY A 76 -0.48 -1.32 7.58
C GLY A 76 -0.15 -2.81 7.71
N LEU A 77 0.83 -3.29 6.93
CA LEU A 77 1.27 -4.69 6.93
C LEU A 77 2.25 -5.00 8.07
N MET A 78 3.21 -4.11 8.32
CA MET A 78 3.99 -4.17 9.55
C MET A 78 3.10 -3.57 10.63
N GLN A 79 2.36 -4.41 11.39
CA GLN A 79 1.69 -3.94 12.63
C GLN A 79 2.61 -2.93 13.28
N ALA A 80 2.16 -1.70 13.48
CA ALA A 80 2.95 -0.60 14.01
C ALA A 80 3.32 -0.89 15.48
N SER A 81 4.15 -1.91 15.71
CA SER A 81 4.67 -2.37 16.98
C SER A 81 5.59 -1.34 17.65
N TYR A 82 5.81 -0.20 16.99
CA TYR A 82 6.66 0.89 17.45
C TYR A 82 5.94 2.24 17.60
N ILE A 83 4.61 2.30 17.49
CA ILE A 83 3.86 3.46 17.98
C ILE A 83 3.32 3.08 19.36
N HIS A 84 4.17 3.20 20.38
CA HIS A 84 3.68 3.28 21.76
C HIS A 84 2.91 4.60 21.88
N ALA A 85 1.61 4.48 22.16
CA ALA A 85 0.74 5.59 22.53
C ALA A 85 1.13 6.17 23.89
#